data_AF-A0A508TRV9-F1
#
_entry.id   AF-A0A508TRV9-F1
#
_cell.length_a   1.000
_cell.length_b   1.000
_cell.length_c   1.000
_cell.angle_alpha   90.00
_cell.angle_beta   90.00
_cell.angle_gamma   90.00
#
_symmetry.space_group_name_H-M   'P 1'
#
loop_
_entity.id
_entity.type
_entity.pdbx_description
1 polymer ?
#
loop_
_entity_poly.entity_id
_entity_poly.type
_entity_poly.pdbx_seq_one_letter_code
_entity_poly.pdbx_strand_id
1 'polypeptide(L)'
;MQDSTMKQIGWVVLVLSALGLAGCKEERPPGVYDVSVSEAYRRLFADKFADMVYAKQCGILVHVTPVGVPDRQVTWKVHSSGREVVQFTAVLTPYKDKQTKVEIRIPPAGNGEMYDGSQFYKRPAFDQPLRPAVQEQVAAILEGRKFDVQRVGPGRDKVCQVQRGGLTTGVVFRVDD
;
A
#
# COMPACT_ATOMS: atom_id res chain seq x y z
N MET A 1 20.94 -47.17 71.53
CA MET A 1 22.19 -47.23 70.74
C MET A 1 21.81 -47.10 69.29
N GLN A 2 22.35 -46.07 68.60
CA GLN A 2 22.71 -45.98 67.17
C GLN A 2 21.77 -46.61 66.12
N ASP A 3 21.43 -46.02 64.99
CA ASP A 3 21.78 -44.77 64.29
C ASP A 3 20.91 -44.75 63.01
N SER A 4 20.68 -43.55 62.43
CA SER A 4 20.61 -43.21 60.99
C SER A 4 19.81 -44.07 59.97
N THR A 5 19.09 -43.56 58.95
CA THR A 5 18.80 -42.22 58.40
C THR A 5 17.84 -42.37 57.20
N MET A 6 16.98 -41.35 57.02
CA MET A 6 16.56 -40.70 55.75
C MET A 6 15.85 -41.46 54.61
N LYS A 7 14.64 -40.98 54.28
CA LYS A 7 14.33 -40.26 53.01
C LYS A 7 13.00 -39.49 53.15
N GLN A 8 13.08 -38.18 53.45
CA GLN A 8 12.81 -37.03 52.55
C GLN A 8 11.39 -37.02 51.93
N ILE A 9 10.49 -36.12 52.40
CA ILE A 9 10.22 -34.76 51.86
C ILE A 9 9.63 -34.85 50.44
N GLY A 10 8.49 -34.28 50.06
CA GLY A 10 7.67 -33.22 50.63
C GLY A 10 6.82 -32.62 49.48
N TRP A 11 5.83 -31.81 49.87
CA TRP A 11 4.92 -31.00 49.06
C TRP A 11 5.48 -30.35 47.78
N VAL A 12 4.61 -30.09 46.79
CA VAL A 12 4.12 -28.73 46.41
C VAL A 12 3.36 -28.83 45.07
N VAL A 13 2.13 -28.30 45.06
CA VAL A 13 1.32 -27.99 43.87
C VAL A 13 1.95 -26.82 43.12
N LEU A 14 2.18 -26.95 41.82
CA LEU A 14 2.50 -25.83 40.94
C LEU A 14 1.67 -25.92 39.65
N VAL A 15 0.54 -25.22 39.68
CA VAL A 15 -0.25 -24.84 38.51
C VAL A 15 0.50 -23.73 37.80
N LEU A 16 1.14 -24.03 36.67
CA LEU A 16 1.69 -23.02 35.76
C LEU A 16 0.66 -22.77 34.65
N SER A 17 -0.26 -21.85 34.94
CA SER A 17 -1.09 -21.20 33.93
C SER A 17 -0.21 -20.24 33.12
N ALA A 18 0.38 -20.72 32.02
CA ALA A 18 1.01 -19.88 31.02
C ALA A 18 -0.10 -19.14 30.24
N LEU A 19 -0.63 -18.07 30.82
CA LEU A 19 -1.36 -17.05 30.08
C LEU A 19 -0.36 -16.35 29.16
N GLY A 20 -0.29 -16.84 27.93
CA GLY A 20 0.36 -16.13 26.85
C GLY A 20 -0.21 -14.71 26.80
N LEU A 21 0.65 -13.73 26.99
CA LEU A 21 0.41 -12.35 26.59
C LEU A 21 0.30 -12.34 25.06
N ALA A 22 -0.80 -12.87 24.52
CA ALA A 22 -1.33 -12.44 23.25
C ALA A 22 -1.70 -10.97 23.47
N GLY A 23 -0.72 -10.09 23.29
CA GLY A 23 -0.94 -8.66 23.28
C GLY A 23 -2.10 -8.43 22.32
N CYS A 24 -3.20 -7.91 22.87
CA CYS A 24 -4.27 -7.35 22.08
C CYS A 24 -3.63 -6.30 21.19
N LYS A 25 -3.27 -6.67 19.95
CA LYS A 25 -3.04 -5.69 18.91
C LYS A 25 -4.40 -5.06 18.71
N GLU A 26 -4.62 -3.95 19.41
CA GLU A 26 -5.75 -3.06 19.15
C GLU A 26 -5.82 -2.90 17.64
N GLU A 27 -6.93 -3.34 17.06
CA GLU A 27 -7.08 -3.38 15.61
C GLU A 27 -6.95 -1.95 15.11
N ARG A 28 -5.86 -1.71 14.36
CA ARG A 28 -5.45 -0.35 14.01
C ARG A 28 -6.51 0.25 13.07
N PRO A 29 -6.93 1.51 13.27
CA PRO A 29 -7.87 2.13 12.35
C PRO A 29 -7.33 2.14 10.91
N PRO A 30 -8.20 1.99 9.89
CA PRO A 30 -7.78 2.01 8.49
C PRO A 30 -6.98 3.28 8.14
N GLY A 31 -5.88 3.08 7.41
CA GLY A 31 -5.00 4.17 6.98
C GLY A 31 -4.09 4.73 8.08
N VAL A 32 -4.07 4.15 9.29
CA VAL A 32 -3.07 4.48 10.32
C VAL A 32 -1.87 3.55 10.18
N TYR A 33 -0.67 4.04 10.46
CA TYR A 33 0.59 3.30 10.39
C TYR A 33 1.50 3.62 11.57
N ASP A 34 2.25 2.63 12.04
CA ASP A 34 3.18 2.73 13.19
C ASP A 34 4.53 3.34 12.79
N VAL A 35 4.47 4.51 12.15
CA VAL A 35 5.61 5.35 11.79
C VAL A 35 5.30 6.81 12.09
N SER A 36 6.32 7.58 12.48
CA SER A 36 6.19 9.03 12.65
C SER A 36 5.89 9.70 11.31
N VAL A 37 5.32 10.91 11.35
CA VAL A 37 4.95 11.65 10.13
C VAL A 37 6.17 11.91 9.25
N SER A 38 7.31 12.29 9.85
CA SER A 38 8.55 12.52 9.11
C SER A 38 9.11 11.24 8.48
N GLU A 39 8.97 10.10 9.16
CA GLU A 39 9.36 8.81 8.61
C GLU A 39 8.44 8.39 7.45
N ALA A 40 7.13 8.57 7.62
CA ALA A 40 6.14 8.29 6.60
C ALA A 40 6.40 9.15 5.35
N TYR A 41 6.62 10.45 5.52
CA TYR A 41 6.97 11.36 4.43
C TYR A 41 8.22 10.89 3.69
N ARG A 42 9.30 10.62 4.42
CA ARG A 42 10.58 10.19 3.83
C ARG A 42 10.42 8.92 2.99
N ARG A 43 9.74 7.90 3.52
CA ARG A 43 9.51 6.63 2.82
C ARG A 43 8.65 6.82 1.57
N LEU A 44 7.54 7.54 1.69
CA LEU A 44 6.62 7.78 0.59
C LEU A 44 7.25 8.64 -0.52
N PHE A 45 7.98 9.69 -0.15
CA PHE A 45 8.62 10.60 -1.10
C PHE A 45 9.76 9.94 -1.89
N ALA A 46 10.43 8.94 -1.30
CA ALA A 46 11.49 8.20 -1.98
C ALA A 46 10.96 7.19 -3.03
N ASP A 47 9.67 6.87 -2.99
CA ASP A 47 9.09 5.80 -3.82
C ASP A 47 8.46 6.35 -5.12
N LYS A 48 8.59 5.58 -6.21
CA LYS A 48 8.04 5.89 -7.55
C LYS A 48 6.96 4.91 -8.01
N PHE A 49 6.41 4.14 -7.08
CA PHE A 49 5.29 3.22 -7.26
C PHE A 49 5.57 2.15 -8.33
N ALA A 50 6.82 1.69 -8.42
CA ALA A 50 7.26 0.79 -9.49
C ALA A 50 6.46 -0.53 -9.52
N ASP A 51 6.21 -1.14 -8.36
CA ASP A 51 5.47 -2.40 -8.28
C ASP A 51 3.99 -2.21 -8.67
N MET A 52 3.34 -1.15 -8.17
CA MET A 52 1.99 -0.78 -8.58
C MET A 52 1.90 -0.52 -10.09
N VAL A 53 2.85 0.25 -10.65
CA VAL A 53 2.91 0.55 -12.08
C VAL A 53 3.06 -0.75 -12.87
N TYR A 54 3.98 -1.64 -12.49
CA TYR A 54 4.12 -2.94 -13.14
C TYR A 54 2.82 -3.76 -13.09
N ALA A 55 2.19 -3.81 -11.92
CA ALA A 55 0.97 -4.59 -11.70
C ALA A 55 -0.25 -4.02 -12.45
N LYS A 56 -0.35 -2.70 -12.64
CA LYS A 56 -1.57 -2.05 -13.13
C LYS A 56 -1.44 -1.27 -14.45
N GLN A 57 -0.24 -0.95 -14.94
CA GLN A 57 -0.09 -0.20 -16.20
C GLN A 57 -0.73 -0.92 -17.38
N CYS A 58 -1.46 -0.22 -18.23
CA CYS A 58 -2.09 -0.85 -19.40
C CYS A 58 -1.11 -1.00 -20.57
N GLY A 59 -1.25 -0.21 -21.63
CA GLY A 59 -0.36 -0.25 -22.80
C GLY A 59 0.57 0.94 -22.98
N ILE A 60 0.31 2.02 -22.24
CA ILE A 60 1.07 3.27 -22.37
C ILE A 60 2.19 3.29 -21.32
N LEU A 61 3.38 3.71 -21.72
CA LEU A 61 4.49 3.90 -20.79
C LEU A 61 4.16 5.08 -19.87
N VAL A 62 4.26 4.88 -18.56
CA VAL A 62 4.06 5.94 -17.58
C VAL A 62 5.31 6.21 -16.75
N HIS A 63 5.47 7.46 -16.34
CA HIS A 63 6.52 7.91 -15.44
C HIS A 63 5.91 8.55 -14.20
N VAL A 64 6.38 8.14 -13.03
CA VAL A 64 5.90 8.65 -11.74
C VAL A 64 6.95 9.58 -11.14
N THR A 65 6.52 10.79 -10.80
CA THR A 65 7.36 11.79 -10.14
C THR A 65 6.72 12.19 -8.80
N PRO A 66 7.36 11.88 -7.66
CA PRO A 66 6.89 12.38 -6.37
C PRO A 66 7.21 13.88 -6.23
N VAL A 67 6.24 14.63 -5.73
CA VAL A 67 6.38 16.00 -5.23
C VAL A 67 5.76 16.05 -3.83
N GLY A 68 6.22 16.92 -2.94
CA GLY A 68 5.77 16.87 -1.56
C GLY A 68 5.90 18.17 -0.81
N VAL A 69 5.11 18.29 0.26
CA VAL A 69 5.30 19.26 1.32
C VAL A 69 5.80 18.46 2.53
N PRO A 70 7.02 18.70 3.03
CA PRO A 70 7.61 17.96 4.14
C PRO A 70 6.62 17.78 5.29
N ASP A 71 6.53 16.54 5.77
CA ASP A 71 5.72 16.13 6.91
C ASP A 71 4.23 16.45 6.81
N ARG A 72 3.72 16.71 5.59
CA ARG A 72 2.31 17.04 5.34
C ARG A 72 1.71 16.21 4.22
N GLN A 73 2.35 16.15 3.06
CA GLN A 73 1.79 15.41 1.93
C GLN A 73 2.84 14.99 0.92
N VAL A 74 2.55 13.89 0.23
CA VAL A 74 3.27 13.44 -0.96
C VAL A 74 2.23 13.27 -2.08
N THR A 75 2.50 13.87 -3.22
CA THR A 75 1.72 13.73 -4.45
C THR A 75 2.60 13.07 -5.50
N TRP A 76 2.14 11.95 -6.05
CA TRP A 76 2.82 11.32 -7.17
C TRP A 76 2.09 11.70 -8.44
N LYS A 77 2.80 12.40 -9.33
CA LYS A 77 2.28 12.80 -10.64
C LYS A 77 2.68 11.76 -11.67
N VAL A 78 1.69 11.17 -12.33
CA VAL A 78 1.89 10.17 -13.37
C VAL A 78 1.78 10.86 -14.73
N HIS A 79 2.81 10.72 -15.53
CA HIS A 79 2.88 11.28 -16.87
C HIS A 79 3.05 10.19 -17.92
N SER A 80 2.51 10.45 -19.11
CA SER A 80 2.81 9.67 -20.31
C SER A 80 2.91 10.62 -21.51
N SER A 81 3.95 10.46 -22.32
CA SER A 81 4.25 11.36 -23.46
C SER A 81 4.22 12.86 -23.09
N GLY A 82 4.71 13.21 -21.90
CA GLY A 82 4.74 14.61 -21.41
C GLY A 82 3.42 15.16 -20.88
N ARG A 83 2.33 14.37 -20.90
CA ARG A 83 1.01 14.76 -20.37
C ARG A 83 0.76 14.08 -19.03
N GLU A 84 0.25 14.82 -18.05
CA GLU A 84 -0.22 14.23 -16.79
C GLU A 84 -1.49 13.39 -17.07
N VAL A 85 -1.46 12.11 -16.69
CA VAL A 85 -2.57 11.17 -16.91
C VAL A 85 -3.35 10.85 -15.64
N VAL A 86 -2.75 11.05 -14.47
CA VAL A 86 -3.38 11.03 -13.15
C VAL A 86 -2.35 11.52 -12.13
N GLN A 87 -2.84 12.00 -10.99
CA GLN A 87 -2.04 12.18 -9.79
C GLN A 87 -2.75 11.55 -8.61
N PHE A 88 -2.02 11.16 -7.58
CA PHE A 88 -2.61 10.74 -6.31
C PHE A 88 -1.82 11.37 -5.17
N THR A 89 -2.53 11.74 -4.10
CA THR A 89 -1.95 12.46 -2.96
C THR A 89 -2.20 11.70 -1.68
N ALA A 90 -1.13 11.41 -0.94
CA ALA A 90 -1.18 10.98 0.45
C ALA A 90 -1.06 12.21 1.36
N VAL A 91 -2.11 12.49 2.14
CA VAL A 91 -2.08 13.52 3.19
C VAL A 91 -1.74 12.84 4.51
N LEU A 92 -0.73 13.36 5.19
CA LEU A 92 -0.17 12.82 6.43
C LEU A 92 -0.67 13.65 7.60
N THR A 93 -1.23 12.97 8.60
CA THR A 93 -1.70 13.59 9.84
C THR A 93 -1.16 12.83 11.04
N PRO A 94 -0.59 13.51 12.06
CA PRO A 94 -0.27 12.85 13.31
C PRO A 94 -1.53 12.21 13.91
N TYR A 95 -1.43 10.98 14.39
CA TYR A 95 -2.56 10.27 15.01
C TYR A 95 -2.36 10.05 16.52
N LYS A 96 -1.25 9.42 16.89
CA LYS A 96 -0.75 9.23 18.26
C LYS A 96 0.78 9.32 18.25
N ASP A 97 1.44 9.14 19.39
CA ASP A 97 2.91 9.08 19.41
C ASP A 97 3.41 8.01 18.43
N LYS A 98 4.31 8.41 17.52
CA LYS A 98 4.88 7.59 16.45
C LYS A 98 3.86 6.91 15.52
N GLN A 99 2.63 7.44 15.43
CA GLN A 99 1.62 6.95 14.50
C GLN A 99 1.16 8.05 13.55
N THR A 100 1.01 7.69 12.28
CA THR A 100 0.57 8.59 11.21
C THR A 100 -0.69 8.04 10.58
N LYS A 101 -1.71 8.88 10.44
CA LYS A 101 -2.87 8.61 9.60
C LYS A 101 -2.63 9.18 8.20
N VAL A 102 -2.89 8.36 7.20
CA VAL A 102 -2.73 8.67 5.78
C VAL A 102 -4.09 8.66 5.10
N GLU A 103 -4.45 9.79 4.49
CA GLU A 103 -5.62 9.92 3.63
C GLU A 103 -5.16 9.94 2.17
N ILE A 104 -5.72 9.06 1.33
CA ILE A 104 -5.39 8.99 -0.10
C ILE A 104 -6.47 9.69 -0.90
N ARG A 105 -6.06 10.72 -1.65
CA ARG A 105 -6.90 11.49 -2.56
C ARG A 105 -6.54 11.16 -4.01
N ILE A 106 -7.55 10.78 -4.78
CA ILE A 106 -7.47 10.61 -6.24
C ILE A 106 -8.40 11.65 -6.86
N PRO A 107 -7.97 12.38 -7.90
CA PRO A 107 -8.81 13.37 -8.57
C PRO A 107 -10.13 12.77 -9.07
N PRO A 108 -11.20 13.55 -9.10
CA PRO A 108 -12.44 13.13 -9.72
C PRO A 108 -12.29 13.05 -11.24
N ALA A 109 -13.03 12.15 -11.87
CA ALA A 109 -13.26 12.14 -13.30
C ALA A 109 -14.66 11.59 -13.60
N GLY A 110 -15.45 12.35 -14.36
CA GLY A 110 -16.86 12.01 -14.59
C GLY A 110 -17.66 11.98 -13.29
N ASN A 111 -18.31 10.85 -13.02
CA ASN A 111 -19.15 10.60 -11.86
C ASN A 111 -18.42 9.95 -10.67
N GLY A 112 -17.10 9.81 -10.75
CA GLY A 112 -16.32 9.11 -9.74
C GLY A 112 -14.87 9.56 -9.70
N GLU A 113 -13.98 8.69 -9.25
CA GLU A 113 -12.54 8.96 -9.23
C GLU A 113 -11.88 8.53 -10.53
N MET A 114 -10.73 9.11 -10.85
CA MET A 114 -9.92 8.63 -11.97
C MET A 114 -9.61 7.13 -11.80
N TYR A 115 -9.93 6.36 -12.84
CA TYR A 115 -9.71 4.91 -12.90
C TYR A 115 -10.43 4.10 -11.81
N ASP A 116 -11.62 4.51 -11.38
CA ASP A 116 -12.44 3.76 -10.42
C ASP A 116 -13.31 2.65 -11.05
N GLY A 117 -13.35 2.56 -12.39
CA GLY A 117 -14.17 1.62 -13.15
C GLY A 117 -15.55 2.16 -13.54
N SER A 118 -15.90 3.38 -13.16
CA SER A 118 -17.18 4.02 -13.52
C SER A 118 -17.21 4.58 -14.94
N GLN A 119 -16.03 4.81 -15.53
CA GLN A 119 -15.89 5.46 -16.82
C GLN A 119 -15.03 4.66 -17.79
N PHE A 120 -15.34 4.82 -19.07
CA PHE A 120 -14.58 4.24 -20.16
C PHE A 120 -13.42 5.14 -20.55
N TYR A 121 -12.22 4.57 -20.62
CA TYR A 121 -11.05 5.25 -21.19
C TYR A 121 -10.66 4.53 -22.49
N LYS A 122 -10.52 5.29 -23.59
CA LYS A 122 -10.02 4.72 -24.86
C LYS A 122 -8.59 4.18 -24.72
N ARG A 123 -7.78 4.84 -23.89
CA ARG A 123 -6.38 4.50 -23.60
C ARG A 123 -6.09 4.68 -22.12
N PRO A 124 -6.55 3.74 -21.28
CA PRO A 124 -6.31 3.85 -19.84
C PRO A 124 -4.81 3.78 -19.55
N ALA A 125 -4.32 4.62 -18.63
CA ALA A 125 -2.96 4.47 -18.11
C ALA A 125 -2.85 3.24 -17.19
N PHE A 126 -3.90 2.99 -16.42
CA PHE A 126 -3.96 1.93 -15.42
C PHE A 126 -5.23 1.10 -15.53
N ASP A 127 -5.11 -0.17 -15.17
CA ASP A 127 -6.22 -1.11 -15.09
C ASP A 127 -7.12 -0.75 -13.90
N GLN A 128 -8.42 -0.71 -14.14
CA GLN A 128 -9.42 -0.25 -13.17
C GLN A 128 -9.91 -1.42 -12.30
N PRO A 129 -10.13 -1.23 -10.98
CA PRO A 129 -10.01 0.02 -10.22
C PRO A 129 -8.58 0.29 -9.70
N LEU A 130 -8.18 1.56 -9.69
CA LEU A 130 -6.84 1.99 -9.30
C LEU A 130 -6.67 2.20 -7.78
N ARG A 131 -7.71 2.68 -7.08
CA ARG A 131 -7.64 2.99 -5.64
C ARG A 131 -7.06 1.87 -4.77
N PRO A 132 -7.49 0.60 -4.90
CA PRO A 132 -6.93 -0.49 -4.09
C PRO A 132 -5.41 -0.64 -4.28
N ALA A 133 -4.91 -0.41 -5.49
CA ALA A 133 -3.49 -0.50 -5.78
C ALA A 133 -2.68 0.65 -5.19
N VAL A 134 -3.22 1.88 -5.22
CA VAL A 134 -2.59 3.03 -4.54
C VAL A 134 -2.55 2.80 -3.03
N GLN A 135 -3.66 2.33 -2.44
CA GLN A 135 -3.74 2.02 -1.01
C GLN A 135 -2.73 0.95 -0.60
N GLU A 136 -2.65 -0.14 -1.38
CA GLU A 136 -1.74 -1.24 -1.10
C GLU A 136 -0.27 -0.82 -1.25
N GLN A 137 0.08 -0.03 -2.26
CA GLN A 137 1.46 0.48 -2.40
C GLN A 137 1.84 1.40 -1.25
N VAL A 138 0.97 2.33 -0.85
CA VAL A 138 1.19 3.19 0.33
C VAL A 138 1.38 2.34 1.59
N ALA A 139 0.53 1.33 1.80
CA ALA A 139 0.65 0.44 2.94
C ALA A 139 1.96 -0.35 2.91
N ALA A 140 2.32 -0.92 1.77
CA ALA A 140 3.54 -1.69 1.59
C ALA A 140 4.79 -0.87 1.92
N ILE A 141 4.87 0.38 1.42
CA ILE A 141 5.97 1.31 1.72
C ILE A 141 6.07 1.60 3.22
N LEU A 142 4.94 1.95 3.86
CA LEU A 142 4.95 2.35 5.27
C LEU A 142 5.19 1.17 6.21
N GLU A 143 4.73 -0.02 5.84
CA GLU A 143 4.94 -1.27 6.59
C GLU A 143 6.29 -1.94 6.26
N GLY A 144 7.07 -1.40 5.31
CA GLY A 144 8.38 -1.94 4.94
C GLY A 144 8.31 -3.32 4.29
N ARG A 145 7.23 -3.62 3.59
CA ARG A 145 6.98 -4.90 2.92
C ARG A 145 6.84 -4.70 1.41
N LYS A 146 6.82 -5.80 0.66
CA LYS A 146 6.55 -5.77 -0.78
C LYS A 146 5.07 -5.51 -1.06
N PHE A 147 4.80 -4.91 -2.21
CA PHE A 147 3.46 -4.79 -2.78
C PHE A 147 2.83 -6.17 -2.98
N ASP A 148 1.61 -6.35 -2.49
CA ASP A 148 0.87 -7.60 -2.60
C ASP A 148 -0.22 -7.50 -3.67
N VAL A 149 0.07 -8.06 -4.84
CA VAL A 149 -0.86 -8.06 -5.98
C VAL A 149 -2.17 -8.81 -5.69
N GLN A 150 -2.19 -9.72 -4.71
CA GLN A 150 -3.41 -10.45 -4.36
C GLN A 150 -4.41 -9.55 -3.63
N ARG A 151 -3.94 -8.53 -2.90
CA ARG A 151 -4.79 -7.59 -2.15
C ARG A 151 -5.52 -6.58 -3.02
N VAL A 152 -5.04 -6.34 -4.23
CA VAL A 152 -5.57 -5.30 -5.14
C VAL A 152 -6.58 -5.85 -6.15
N GLY A 153 -6.71 -7.18 -6.22
CA GLY A 153 -7.59 -7.88 -7.14
C GLY A 153 -7.22 -7.72 -8.62
N PRO A 154 -7.85 -8.53 -9.50
CA PRO A 154 -7.68 -8.38 -10.94
C PRO A 154 -8.30 -7.07 -11.39
N GLY A 155 -7.66 -6.40 -12.35
CA GLY A 155 -8.32 -5.31 -13.05
C GLY A 155 -9.33 -5.84 -14.07
N ARG A 156 -10.30 -4.99 -14.39
CA ARG A 156 -11.52 -5.38 -15.14
C ARG A 156 -11.64 -4.66 -16.48
N ASP A 157 -10.67 -3.83 -16.84
CA ASP A 157 -10.73 -3.04 -18.06
C ASP A 157 -10.29 -3.87 -19.27
N LYS A 158 -11.26 -4.19 -20.14
CA LYS A 158 -11.01 -5.01 -21.35
C LYS A 158 -10.02 -4.34 -22.31
N VAL A 159 -10.06 -3.01 -22.43
CA VAL A 159 -9.14 -2.26 -23.29
C VAL A 159 -7.73 -2.36 -22.71
N CYS A 160 -7.60 -2.22 -21.40
CA CYS A 160 -6.35 -2.39 -20.70
C CYS A 160 -5.76 -3.79 -20.92
N GLN A 161 -6.56 -4.86 -20.81
CA GLN A 161 -6.09 -6.23 -21.00
C GLN A 161 -5.53 -6.47 -22.42
N VAL A 162 -6.19 -5.93 -23.45
CA VAL A 162 -5.69 -5.97 -24.84
C VAL A 162 -4.39 -5.18 -24.97
N GLN A 163 -4.36 -3.97 -24.43
CA GLN A 163 -3.21 -3.08 -24.52
C GLN A 163 -1.98 -3.60 -23.75
N ARG A 164 -2.16 -4.25 -22.60
CA ARG A 164 -1.10 -4.95 -21.87
C ARG A 164 -0.49 -6.09 -22.69
N GLY A 165 -1.31 -6.83 -23.43
CA GLY A 165 -0.84 -7.84 -24.39
C GLY A 165 0.02 -7.25 -25.52
N GLY A 166 -0.22 -5.98 -25.88
CA GLY A 166 0.65 -5.23 -26.79
C GLY A 166 2.04 -4.97 -26.20
N LEU A 167 2.13 -4.53 -24.94
CA LEU A 167 3.42 -4.30 -24.28
C LEU A 167 4.26 -5.57 -24.16
N THR A 168 3.64 -6.71 -23.86
CA THR A 168 4.35 -7.99 -23.75
C THR A 168 4.82 -8.54 -25.10
N THR A 169 4.25 -8.05 -26.21
CA THR A 169 4.64 -8.40 -27.58
C THR A 169 5.51 -7.34 -28.27
N GLY A 170 5.87 -6.25 -27.57
CA GLY A 170 6.75 -5.19 -28.08
C GLY A 170 6.02 -4.04 -28.80
N VAL A 171 4.69 -3.98 -28.77
CA VAL A 171 3.87 -2.89 -29.31
C VAL A 171 3.58 -1.87 -28.22
N VAL A 172 4.14 -0.66 -28.34
CA VAL A 172 3.91 0.46 -27.41
C VAL A 172 2.86 1.41 -28.00
N PHE A 173 1.80 1.66 -27.26
CA PHE A 173 0.78 2.66 -27.62
C PHE A 173 1.15 4.02 -27.03
N ARG A 174 0.93 5.13 -27.76
CA ARG A 174 1.04 6.49 -27.20
C ARG A 174 -0.30 6.94 -26.62
N VAL A 175 -0.33 7.98 -25.80
CA VAL A 175 -1.60 8.54 -25.30
C VAL A 175 -2.48 9.08 -26.43
N ASP A 176 -1.86 9.51 -27.54
CA ASP A 176 -2.54 10.27 -28.59
C ASP A 176 -3.00 9.46 -29.82
N ASP A 177 -2.68 8.16 -29.94
CA ASP A 177 -3.15 7.40 -31.12
C ASP A 177 -4.66 6.98 -31.05
#